data_AF-A0A2X0IXQ5-F1
#
_entry.id   AF-A0A2X0IXQ5-F1
#
_cell.length_a   1.000
_cell.length_b   1.000
_cell.length_c   1.000
_cell.angle_alpha   90.00
_cell.angle_beta   90.00
_cell.angle_gamma   90.00
#
_symmetry.space_group_name_H-M   'P 1'
#
loop_
_entity.id
_entity.type
_entity.pdbx_description
1 polymer ?
#
loop_
_entity_poly.entity_id
_entity_poly.type
_entity_poly.pdbx_seq_one_letter_code
_entity_poly.pdbx_strand_id
1 'polypeptide(L)'
;MSSITGPINVTSTFVTFFAVVGPPKVMLTFAHVARERTVPEARRVALVASAASAVLGALCAWTAPYVTEFFHISPESLELAGGIIFFLYAVGLVIGMHLGADTEEAADEMHPLVSGFRQLLLPYVVSPLAVTAVLVESLSREGWGWRSSVVASFVAVAAIDAVCMVATTGLLRKVHTTTLEMCSRLLGLLLAAVGVELFLTGLDRAISGWDRLSQH
;
A
#
# COMPACT_ATOMS: atom_id res chain seq x y z
N MET A 1 28.79 10.48 9.73
CA MET A 1 28.19 9.57 8.75
C MET A 1 27.94 10.37 7.48
N SER A 2 28.77 10.09 6.48
CA SER A 2 29.15 10.95 5.36
C SER A 2 28.09 11.10 4.27
N SER A 3 27.78 12.36 3.95
CA SER A 3 27.51 12.89 2.60
C SER A 3 26.77 11.96 1.63
N ILE A 4 25.43 12.01 1.67
CA ILE A 4 24.57 11.67 0.51
C ILE A 4 24.16 12.99 -0.17
N THR A 5 25.11 13.60 -0.87
CA THR A 5 24.80 14.42 -2.04
C THR A 5 24.75 13.47 -3.23
N GLY A 6 23.57 12.90 -3.49
CA GLY A 6 23.28 12.08 -4.68
C GLY A 6 22.13 12.68 -5.49
N PRO A 7 22.15 12.56 -6.83
CA PRO A 7 21.10 13.08 -7.70
C PRO A 7 19.82 12.34 -7.37
N ILE A 8 18.72 13.05 -7.10
CA ILE A 8 17.33 12.54 -6.98
C ILE A 8 17.25 11.14 -6.32
N ASN A 9 16.95 11.06 -5.02
CA ASN A 9 16.94 9.80 -4.23
C ASN A 9 15.78 8.82 -4.58
N VAL A 10 15.49 8.65 -5.87
CA VAL A 10 14.45 7.78 -6.45
C VAL A 10 14.62 6.34 -5.99
N THR A 11 15.86 5.87 -5.86
CA THR A 11 16.17 4.50 -5.42
C THR A 11 15.70 4.23 -4.00
N SER A 12 15.91 5.16 -3.06
CA SER A 12 15.43 4.98 -1.68
C SER A 12 13.92 4.98 -1.62
N THR A 13 13.27 5.94 -2.29
CA THR A 13 11.81 6.03 -2.38
C THR A 13 11.21 4.76 -3.00
N PHE A 14 11.83 4.23 -4.06
CA PHE A 14 11.43 2.98 -4.69
C PHE A 14 11.57 1.78 -3.74
N VAL A 15 12.70 1.66 -3.04
CA VAL A 15 12.91 0.57 -2.07
C VAL A 15 11.89 0.65 -0.93
N THR A 16 11.58 1.84 -0.44
CA THR A 16 10.52 2.06 0.55
C THR A 16 9.17 1.58 0.02
N PHE A 17 8.74 2.04 -1.16
CA PHE A 17 7.47 1.59 -1.73
C PHE A 17 7.46 0.09 -2.04
N PHE A 18 8.55 -0.49 -2.50
CA PHE A 18 8.66 -1.92 -2.75
C PHE A 18 8.53 -2.74 -1.46
N ALA A 19 9.15 -2.30 -0.36
CA ALA A 19 9.02 -2.99 0.92
C ALA A 19 7.61 -2.85 1.52
N VAL A 20 7.00 -1.68 1.35
CA VAL A 20 5.73 -1.29 1.98
C VAL A 20 4.51 -1.81 1.19
N VAL A 21 4.54 -1.67 -0.13
CA VAL A 21 3.41 -1.96 -1.05
C VAL A 21 3.61 -3.26 -1.81
N GLY A 22 4.85 -3.73 -1.94
CA GLY A 22 5.26 -4.62 -3.03
C GLY A 22 4.73 -6.06 -3.02
N PRO A 23 5.33 -6.91 -3.88
CA PRO A 23 4.67 -8.11 -4.38
C PRO A 23 4.18 -9.11 -3.33
N PRO A 24 4.92 -9.40 -2.23
CA PRO A 24 4.49 -10.39 -1.25
C PRO A 24 3.11 -10.08 -0.64
N LYS A 25 2.85 -8.81 -0.33
CA LYS A 25 1.56 -8.36 0.21
C LYS A 25 0.45 -8.54 -0.82
N VAL A 26 0.69 -8.03 -2.03
CA VAL A 26 -0.30 -8.05 -3.10
C VAL A 26 -0.63 -9.47 -3.54
N MET A 27 0.37 -10.35 -3.61
CA MET A 27 0.19 -11.75 -3.97
C MET A 27 -0.69 -12.50 -2.98
N LEU A 28 -0.53 -12.29 -1.67
CA LEU A 28 -1.36 -12.98 -0.68
C LEU A 28 -2.82 -12.54 -0.77
N THR A 29 -3.08 -11.24 -0.92
CA THR A 29 -4.44 -10.73 -1.14
C THR A 29 -5.01 -11.21 -2.47
N PHE A 30 -4.22 -11.20 -3.55
CA PHE A 30 -4.65 -11.63 -4.88
C PHE A 30 -4.89 -13.14 -4.98
N ALA A 31 -4.32 -13.95 -4.07
CA ALA A 31 -4.47 -15.40 -4.09
C ALA A 31 -5.93 -15.86 -3.98
N HIS A 32 -6.77 -15.15 -3.22
CA HIS A 32 -8.20 -15.46 -3.12
C HIS A 32 -8.91 -15.23 -4.47
N VAL A 33 -8.73 -14.03 -5.05
CA VAL A 33 -9.25 -13.65 -6.38
C VAL A 33 -8.79 -14.63 -7.45
N ALA A 34 -7.51 -15.03 -7.43
CA ALA A 34 -6.94 -15.95 -8.42
C ALA A 34 -7.57 -17.35 -8.35
N ARG A 35 -7.95 -17.82 -7.15
CA ARG A 35 -8.54 -19.15 -6.94
C ARG A 35 -10.01 -19.24 -7.34
N GLU A 36 -10.79 -18.20 -7.04
CA GLU A 36 -12.23 -18.15 -7.33
C GLU A 36 -12.56 -17.91 -8.81
N ARG A 37 -11.57 -17.50 -9.62
CA ARG A 37 -11.79 -17.04 -10.99
C ARG A 37 -10.98 -17.82 -12.02
N THR A 38 -11.38 -17.69 -13.28
CA THR A 38 -10.57 -18.23 -14.39
C THR A 38 -9.27 -17.42 -14.54
N VAL A 39 -8.21 -18.04 -15.09
CA VAL A 39 -6.93 -17.36 -15.35
C VAL A 39 -7.09 -16.04 -16.13
N PRO A 40 -7.85 -15.97 -17.25
CA PRO A 40 -8.03 -14.72 -17.97
C PRO A 40 -8.78 -13.64 -17.15
N GLU A 41 -9.75 -14.02 -16.33
CA GLU A 41 -10.48 -13.08 -15.47
C GLU A 41 -9.58 -12.54 -14.35
N ALA A 42 -8.87 -13.42 -13.64
CA ALA A 42 -7.96 -13.03 -12.57
C ALA A 42 -6.86 -12.09 -13.09
N ARG A 43 -6.31 -12.35 -14.29
CA ARG A 43 -5.35 -11.45 -14.94
C ARG A 43 -5.95 -10.09 -15.29
N ARG A 44 -7.19 -10.04 -15.77
CA ARG A 44 -7.88 -8.76 -16.04
C ARG A 44 -8.09 -7.98 -14.74
N VAL A 45 -8.52 -8.65 -13.67
CA VAL A 45 -8.68 -8.02 -12.35
C VAL A 45 -7.34 -7.45 -11.86
N ALA A 46 -6.24 -8.20 -11.96
CA ALA A 46 -4.91 -7.73 -11.57
C ALA A 46 -4.52 -6.45 -12.35
N LEU A 47 -4.68 -6.45 -13.67
CA LEU A 47 -4.33 -5.30 -14.50
C LEU A 47 -5.19 -4.07 -14.19
N VAL A 48 -6.50 -4.25 -14.00
CA VAL A 48 -7.42 -3.15 -13.65
C VAL A 48 -7.12 -2.60 -12.25
N ALA A 49 -6.89 -3.48 -11.27
CA ALA A 49 -6.54 -3.08 -9.92
C ALA A 49 -5.19 -2.33 -9.87
N SER A 50 -4.17 -2.81 -10.58
CA SER A 50 -2.87 -2.14 -10.66
C SER A 50 -2.95 -0.80 -11.39
N ALA A 51 -3.71 -0.71 -12.48
CA ALA A 51 -3.95 0.55 -13.17
C ALA A 51 -4.68 1.56 -12.26
N ALA A 52 -5.72 1.12 -11.55
CA ALA A 52 -6.43 1.98 -10.60
C ALA A 52 -5.53 2.42 -9.44
N SER A 53 -4.71 1.51 -8.89
CA SER A 53 -3.75 1.83 -7.83
C SER A 53 -2.74 2.87 -8.31
N ALA A 54 -2.17 2.68 -9.51
CA ALA A 54 -1.23 3.62 -10.12
C ALA A 54 -1.85 5.01 -10.33
N VAL A 55 -3.09 5.08 -10.84
CA VAL A 55 -3.82 6.35 -11.01
C VAL A 55 -4.12 7.00 -9.66
N LEU A 56 -4.55 6.24 -8.67
CA LEU A 56 -4.85 6.78 -7.35
C LEU A 56 -3.58 7.30 -6.65
N GLY A 57 -2.48 6.53 -6.67
CA GLY A 57 -1.21 6.95 -6.12
C GLY A 57 -0.65 8.19 -6.83
N ALA A 58 -0.79 8.26 -8.15
CA ALA A 58 -0.51 9.46 -8.92
C ALA A 58 -1.31 10.66 -8.39
N LEU A 59 -2.63 10.54 -8.34
CA LEU A 59 -3.51 11.60 -7.84
C LEU A 59 -3.12 12.04 -6.43
N CYS A 60 -2.94 11.10 -5.50
CA CYS A 60 -2.52 11.38 -4.12
C CYS A 60 -1.20 12.16 -4.07
N ALA A 61 -0.21 11.80 -4.88
CA ALA A 61 1.08 12.48 -4.90
C ALA A 61 0.97 13.94 -5.36
N TRP A 62 0.14 14.21 -6.38
CA TRP A 62 -0.09 15.57 -6.87
C TRP A 62 -0.96 16.39 -5.91
N THR A 63 -1.95 15.77 -5.27
CA THR A 63 -2.86 16.46 -4.34
C THR A 63 -2.32 16.58 -2.93
N ALA A 64 -1.22 15.90 -2.57
CA ALA A 64 -0.71 15.83 -1.21
C ALA A 64 -0.65 17.18 -0.47
N PRO A 65 -0.05 18.26 -1.05
CA PRO A 65 0.07 19.54 -0.37
C PRO A 65 -1.30 20.21 -0.15
N TYR A 66 -2.18 20.12 -1.15
CA TYR A 66 -3.52 20.70 -1.10
C TYR A 66 -4.37 20.03 -0.03
N VAL A 67 -4.27 18.70 0.10
CA VAL A 67 -5.00 17.94 1.12
C VAL A 67 -4.51 18.30 2.51
N THR A 68 -3.20 18.35 2.74
CA THR A 68 -2.66 18.70 4.06
C THR A 68 -2.93 20.15 4.45
N GLU A 69 -2.90 21.08 3.49
CA GLU A 69 -3.22 22.49 3.72
C GLU A 69 -4.71 22.67 4.05
N PHE A 70 -5.59 22.01 3.30
CA PHE A 70 -7.04 22.11 3.49
C PHE A 70 -7.51 21.54 4.83
N PHE A 71 -6.97 20.38 5.25
CA PHE A 71 -7.34 19.74 6.51
C PHE A 71 -6.46 20.18 7.70
N HIS A 72 -5.46 21.03 7.48
CA HIS A 72 -4.45 21.40 8.48
C HIS A 72 -3.79 20.18 9.16
N ILE A 73 -3.50 19.13 8.38
CA ILE A 73 -2.91 17.88 8.86
C ILE A 73 -1.39 17.94 8.69
N SER A 74 -0.66 17.68 9.77
CA SER A 74 0.80 17.59 9.73
C SER A 74 1.26 16.25 9.11
N PRO A 75 2.41 16.22 8.39
CA PRO A 75 2.96 14.97 7.85
C PRO A 75 3.17 13.89 8.92
N GLU A 76 3.56 14.27 10.14
CA GLU A 76 3.77 13.37 11.28
C GLU A 76 2.44 12.73 11.73
N SER A 77 1.36 13.52 11.74
CA SER A 77 0.02 13.03 12.06
C SER A 77 -0.46 12.00 11.04
N LEU A 78 -0.10 12.22 9.77
CA LEU A 78 -0.41 11.30 8.68
C LEU A 78 0.39 9.98 8.81
N GLU A 79 1.68 10.05 9.16
CA GLU A 79 2.50 8.87 9.47
C GLU A 79 1.92 8.05 10.62
N LEU A 80 1.53 8.72 11.72
CA LEU A 80 0.89 8.07 12.87
C LEU A 80 -0.42 7.37 12.49
N ALA A 81 -1.31 8.06 11.77
CA ALA A 81 -2.59 7.49 11.34
C ALA A 81 -2.38 6.31 10.38
N GLY A 82 -1.48 6.45 9.40
CA GLY A 82 -1.15 5.37 8.47
C GLY A 82 -0.53 4.16 9.16
N GLY A 83 0.34 4.37 10.15
CA GLY A 83 0.89 3.31 11.00
C GLY A 83 -0.19 2.55 11.77
N ILE A 84 -1.14 3.26 12.40
CA ILE A 84 -2.27 2.65 13.13
C ILE A 84 -3.15 1.84 12.17
N ILE A 85 -3.59 2.43 11.07
CA ILE A 85 -4.49 1.74 10.12
C ILE A 85 -3.80 0.51 9.54
N PHE A 86 -2.49 0.62 9.24
CA PHE A 86 -1.73 -0.50 8.74
C PHE A 86 -1.51 -1.60 9.78
N PHE A 87 -1.26 -1.25 11.04
CA PHE A 87 -1.22 -2.20 12.14
C PHE A 87 -2.55 -2.96 12.28
N LEU A 88 -3.68 -2.25 12.21
CA LEU A 88 -5.01 -2.87 12.26
C LEU A 88 -5.25 -3.80 11.07
N TYR A 89 -4.82 -3.41 9.86
CA TYR A 89 -4.86 -4.28 8.68
C TYR A 89 -4.02 -5.56 8.89
N ALA A 90 -2.81 -5.41 9.43
CA ALA A 90 -1.92 -6.52 9.70
C ALA A 90 -2.49 -7.49 10.77
N VAL A 91 -3.09 -6.94 11.83
CA VAL A 91 -3.83 -7.72 12.83
C VAL A 91 -4.97 -8.50 12.17
N GLY A 92 -5.71 -7.87 11.26
CA GLY A 92 -6.75 -8.53 10.45
C GLY A 92 -6.23 -9.79 9.73
N LEU A 93 -5.06 -9.70 9.09
CA LEU A 93 -4.42 -10.85 8.44
C LEU A 93 -4.01 -11.97 9.40
N VAL A 94 -3.60 -11.64 10.63
CA VAL A 94 -3.20 -12.62 11.66
C VAL A 94 -4.42 -13.37 12.19
N ILE A 95 -5.52 -12.67 12.42
CA ILE A 95 -6.77 -13.26 12.95
C ILE A 95 -7.64 -13.88 11.86
N GLY A 96 -7.27 -13.73 10.58
CA GLY A 96 -8.01 -14.27 9.44
C GLY A 96 -9.23 -13.43 9.03
N MET A 97 -9.31 -12.18 9.49
CA MET A 97 -10.32 -11.22 9.02
C MET A 97 -9.90 -10.66 7.65
N HIS A 98 -10.71 -10.94 6.64
CA HIS A 98 -10.46 -10.48 5.28
C HIS A 98 -11.14 -9.12 5.06
N LEU A 99 -10.42 -8.02 5.32
CA LEU A 99 -10.91 -6.67 5.03
C LEU A 99 -11.27 -6.55 3.53
N GLY A 100 -12.58 -6.57 3.22
CA GLY A 100 -13.13 -6.42 1.87
C GLY A 100 -13.72 -7.69 1.24
N ALA A 101 -13.66 -8.85 1.91
CA ALA A 101 -14.27 -10.09 1.39
C ALA A 101 -15.74 -10.27 1.82
N ASP A 102 -16.12 -9.80 3.01
CA ASP A 102 -17.38 -10.17 3.68
C ASP A 102 -18.65 -9.44 3.16
N THR A 103 -18.61 -8.82 1.98
CA THR A 103 -19.84 -8.35 1.30
C THR A 103 -20.34 -9.43 0.33
N GLU A 104 -20.54 -10.65 0.82
CA GLU A 104 -21.16 -11.75 0.05
C GLU A 104 -22.59 -11.38 -0.37
N GLU A 105 -23.31 -10.59 0.42
CA GLU A 105 -24.73 -10.25 0.17
C GLU A 105 -24.96 -9.37 -1.07
N ALA A 106 -23.92 -8.81 -1.70
CA ALA A 106 -24.03 -8.00 -2.92
C ALA A 106 -23.21 -8.56 -4.11
N ALA A 107 -22.61 -9.75 -3.97
CA ALA A 107 -21.71 -10.31 -4.99
C ALA A 107 -22.44 -11.14 -6.07
N ASP A 108 -23.63 -11.67 -5.77
CA ASP A 108 -24.31 -12.65 -6.63
C ASP A 108 -24.91 -12.04 -7.92
N GLU A 109 -25.12 -10.72 -7.95
CA GLU A 109 -25.64 -10.01 -9.14
C GLU A 109 -24.56 -9.24 -9.93
N MET A 110 -23.31 -9.22 -9.46
CA MET A 110 -22.29 -8.28 -9.97
C MET A 110 -21.27 -8.94 -10.91
N HIS A 111 -20.88 -8.24 -11.97
CA HIS A 111 -19.95 -8.75 -12.99
C HIS A 111 -18.61 -9.24 -12.37
N PRO A 112 -18.04 -10.39 -12.79
CA PRO A 112 -16.84 -11.00 -12.20
C PRO A 112 -15.62 -10.08 -12.04
N LEU A 113 -15.48 -9.10 -12.94
CA LEU A 113 -14.42 -8.10 -12.86
C LEU A 113 -14.63 -7.12 -11.69
N VAL A 114 -15.87 -6.72 -11.43
CA VAL A 114 -16.21 -5.73 -10.40
C VAL A 114 -16.07 -6.34 -9.01
N SER A 115 -16.51 -7.59 -8.83
CA SER A 115 -16.35 -8.31 -7.56
C SER A 115 -14.87 -8.52 -7.21
N GLY A 116 -14.06 -8.99 -8.16
CA GLY A 116 -12.62 -9.16 -7.95
C GLY A 116 -11.89 -7.84 -7.68
N PHE A 117 -12.25 -6.77 -8.40
CA PHE A 117 -11.72 -5.44 -8.13
C PHE A 117 -12.06 -4.96 -6.71
N ARG A 118 -13.30 -5.18 -6.25
CA ARG A 118 -13.75 -4.81 -4.91
C ARG A 118 -12.96 -5.52 -3.81
N GLN A 119 -12.66 -6.81 -3.98
CA GLN A 119 -11.83 -7.57 -3.03
C GLN A 119 -10.41 -6.99 -2.91
N LEU A 120 -9.85 -6.45 -4.00
CA LEU A 120 -8.52 -5.81 -4.00
C LEU A 120 -8.56 -4.32 -3.64
N LEU A 121 -9.75 -3.71 -3.55
CA LEU A 121 -9.90 -2.27 -3.43
C LEU A 121 -9.24 -1.74 -2.16
N LEU A 122 -9.62 -2.27 -0.99
CA LEU A 122 -9.04 -1.88 0.29
C LEU A 122 -7.58 -2.34 0.49
N PRO A 123 -7.23 -3.61 0.26
CA PRO A 123 -5.88 -4.11 0.57
C PRO A 123 -4.78 -3.68 -0.42
N TYR A 124 -5.14 -3.29 -1.65
CA TYR A 124 -4.19 -2.94 -2.70
C TYR A 124 -4.44 -1.56 -3.33
N VAL A 125 -5.63 -1.33 -3.90
CA VAL A 125 -5.89 -0.11 -4.69
C VAL A 125 -5.85 1.14 -3.81
N VAL A 126 -6.63 1.14 -2.73
CA VAL A 126 -6.77 2.19 -1.72
C VAL A 126 -6.09 1.74 -0.42
N SER A 127 -4.94 1.06 -0.55
CA SER A 127 -4.18 0.58 0.60
C SER A 127 -3.80 1.78 1.49
N PRO A 128 -4.30 1.89 2.73
CA PRO A 128 -4.06 3.06 3.58
C PRO A 128 -2.58 3.34 3.80
N LEU A 129 -1.79 2.27 3.90
CA LEU A 129 -0.34 2.34 3.97
C LEU A 129 0.29 2.94 2.70
N ALA A 130 -0.17 2.54 1.52
CA ALA A 130 0.35 3.03 0.25
C ALA A 130 0.03 4.51 0.07
N VAL A 131 -1.21 4.89 0.38
CA VAL A 131 -1.66 6.30 0.36
C VAL A 131 -0.85 7.15 1.34
N THR A 132 -0.67 6.68 2.57
CA THR A 132 0.16 7.37 3.57
C THR A 132 1.59 7.56 3.06
N ALA A 133 2.23 6.49 2.59
CA ALA A 133 3.61 6.54 2.12
C ALA A 133 3.75 7.51 0.93
N VAL A 134 2.81 7.50 -0.02
CA VAL A 134 2.83 8.42 -1.16
C VAL A 134 2.66 9.87 -0.71
N LEU A 135 1.73 10.15 0.20
CA LEU A 135 1.48 11.50 0.69
C LEU A 135 2.69 12.04 1.45
N VAL A 136 3.21 11.27 2.42
CA VAL A 136 4.38 11.63 3.23
C VAL A 136 5.60 11.88 2.35
N GLU A 137 5.88 10.96 1.41
CA GLU A 137 7.02 11.11 0.52
C GLU A 137 6.86 12.34 -0.40
N SER A 138 5.64 12.63 -0.85
CA SER A 138 5.35 13.80 -1.68
C SER A 138 5.47 15.13 -0.92
N LEU A 139 5.33 15.10 0.41
CA LEU A 139 5.48 16.24 1.30
C LEU A 139 6.91 16.40 1.83
N SER A 140 7.75 15.37 1.71
CA SER A 140 9.13 15.39 2.21
C SER A 140 10.01 16.45 1.53
N ARG A 141 9.69 16.81 0.28
CA ARG A 141 10.40 17.83 -0.50
C ARG A 141 9.46 18.62 -1.38
N GLU A 142 9.70 19.91 -1.45
CA GLU A 142 8.99 20.80 -2.37
C GLU A 142 9.48 20.63 -3.81
N GLY A 143 8.59 20.91 -4.77
CA GLY A 143 8.91 20.94 -6.18
C GLY A 143 8.22 19.86 -7.02
N TRP A 144 7.80 20.26 -8.22
CA TRP A 144 7.08 19.40 -9.16
C TRP A 144 7.93 18.23 -9.65
N GLY A 145 9.24 18.42 -9.82
CA GLY A 145 10.18 17.36 -10.23
C GLY A 145 10.36 16.25 -9.18
N TRP A 146 10.25 16.57 -7.90
CA TRP A 146 10.27 15.57 -6.84
C TRP A 146 8.99 14.74 -6.87
N ARG A 147 7.83 15.39 -6.92
CA ARG A 147 6.52 14.71 -6.98
C ARG A 147 6.42 13.79 -8.19
N SER A 148 6.89 14.22 -9.36
CA SER A 148 6.94 13.33 -10.54
C SER A 148 7.83 12.10 -10.32
N SER A 149 8.90 12.24 -9.53
CA SER A 149 9.78 11.11 -9.18
C SER A 149 9.08 10.14 -8.22
N VAL A 150 8.33 10.65 -7.24
CA VAL A 150 7.50 9.83 -6.33
C VAL A 150 6.45 9.04 -7.12
N VAL A 151 5.75 9.71 -8.04
CA VAL A 151 4.78 9.07 -8.93
C VAL A 151 5.45 8.00 -9.79
N ALA A 152 6.60 8.31 -10.41
CA ALA A 152 7.32 7.35 -11.24
C ALA A 152 7.73 6.11 -10.44
N SER A 153 8.25 6.28 -9.22
CA SER A 153 8.59 5.17 -8.32
C SER A 153 7.37 4.33 -7.94
N PHE A 154 6.26 4.97 -7.58
CA PHE A 154 5.03 4.28 -7.21
C PHE A 154 4.43 3.50 -8.38
N VAL A 155 4.37 4.11 -9.56
CA VAL A 155 3.90 3.47 -10.80
C VAL A 155 4.81 2.30 -11.19
N ALA A 156 6.13 2.42 -11.00
CA ALA A 156 7.06 1.34 -11.24
C ALA A 156 6.80 0.14 -10.32
N VAL A 157 6.57 0.37 -9.02
CA VAL A 157 6.19 -0.69 -8.08
C VAL A 157 4.85 -1.32 -8.46
N ALA A 158 3.83 -0.51 -8.76
CA ALA A 158 2.52 -1.01 -9.20
C ALA A 158 2.60 -1.85 -10.48
N ALA A 159 3.49 -1.48 -11.42
CA ALA A 159 3.76 -2.25 -12.63
C ALA A 159 4.45 -3.59 -12.32
N ILE A 160 5.42 -3.60 -11.39
CA ILE A 160 6.07 -4.83 -10.92
C ILE A 160 5.03 -5.75 -10.25
N ASP A 161 4.18 -5.21 -9.39
CA ASP A 161 3.10 -5.96 -8.74
C ASP A 161 2.14 -6.56 -9.78
N ALA A 162 1.77 -5.80 -10.81
CA ALA A 162 0.93 -6.27 -11.91
C ALA A 162 1.58 -7.45 -12.64
N VAL A 163 2.87 -7.34 -12.98
CA VAL A 163 3.63 -8.42 -13.62
C VAL A 163 3.69 -9.65 -12.72
N CYS A 164 3.99 -9.46 -11.42
CA CYS A 164 4.03 -10.55 -10.44
C CYS A 164 2.67 -11.26 -10.35
N MET A 165 1.55 -10.52 -10.22
CA MET A 165 0.21 -11.10 -10.17
C MET A 165 -0.13 -11.88 -11.44
N VAL A 166 0.13 -11.31 -12.62
CA VAL A 166 -0.18 -11.96 -13.91
C VAL A 166 0.66 -13.21 -14.14
N ALA A 167 1.95 -13.17 -13.78
CA ALA A 167 2.87 -14.29 -13.90
C ALA A 167 2.52 -15.42 -12.92
N THR A 168 2.13 -15.08 -11.69
CA THR A 168 1.87 -16.05 -10.63
C THR A 168 0.43 -16.53 -10.58
N THR A 169 -0.51 -15.92 -11.33
CA THR A 169 -1.94 -16.31 -11.36
C THR A 169 -2.15 -17.83 -11.49
N GLY A 170 -1.42 -18.48 -12.39
CA GLY A 170 -1.54 -19.94 -12.60
C GLY A 170 -0.99 -20.78 -11.45
N LEU A 171 0.02 -20.26 -10.74
CA LEU A 171 0.62 -20.90 -9.58
C LEU A 171 -0.26 -20.75 -8.34
N LEU A 172 -0.77 -19.54 -8.08
CA LEU A 172 -1.62 -19.24 -6.90
C LEU A 172 -2.89 -20.09 -6.87
N ARG A 173 -3.43 -20.47 -8.04
CA ARG A 173 -4.57 -21.39 -8.15
C ARG A 173 -4.29 -22.79 -7.60
N LYS A 174 -3.02 -23.23 -7.62
CA LYS A 174 -2.59 -24.55 -7.16
C LYS A 174 -2.17 -24.56 -5.69
N VAL A 175 -2.05 -23.39 -5.06
CA VAL A 175 -1.64 -23.30 -3.65
C VAL A 175 -2.81 -23.69 -2.76
N HIS A 176 -2.54 -24.59 -1.80
CA HIS A 176 -3.54 -25.00 -0.81
C HIS A 176 -3.94 -23.83 0.10
N THR A 177 -5.21 -23.79 0.50
CA THR A 177 -5.75 -22.77 1.43
C THR A 177 -4.90 -22.69 2.71
N THR A 178 -4.50 -23.83 3.26
CA THR A 178 -3.68 -23.90 4.47
C THR A 178 -2.33 -23.18 4.33
N THR A 179 -1.66 -23.30 3.19
CA THR A 179 -0.40 -22.60 2.95
C THR A 179 -0.60 -21.09 2.86
N LEU A 180 -1.68 -20.65 2.20
CA LEU A 180 -2.03 -19.23 2.12
C LEU A 180 -2.35 -18.65 3.50
N GLU A 181 -3.09 -19.38 4.33
CA GLU A 181 -3.38 -18.97 5.72
C GLU A 181 -2.11 -18.86 6.56
N MET A 182 -1.21 -19.84 6.48
CA MET A 182 0.07 -19.81 7.18
C MET A 182 0.91 -18.61 6.73
N CYS A 183 1.05 -18.40 5.41
CA CYS A 183 1.78 -17.26 4.87
C CYS A 183 1.13 -15.92 5.24
N SER A 184 -0.20 -15.84 5.23
CA SER A 184 -0.95 -14.64 5.62
C SER A 184 -0.69 -14.27 7.08
N ARG A 185 -0.65 -15.25 7.99
CA ARG A 185 -0.35 -15.01 9.41
C ARG A 185 1.09 -14.56 9.63
N LEU A 186 2.04 -15.18 8.93
CA LEU A 186 3.45 -14.78 9.00
C LEU A 186 3.65 -13.37 8.44
N LEU A 187 3.05 -13.07 7.28
CA LEU A 187 3.08 -11.73 6.71
C LEU A 187 2.40 -10.74 7.65
N GLY A 188 1.22 -11.06 8.17
CA GLY A 188 0.50 -10.23 9.14
C GLY A 188 1.35 -9.89 10.37
N LEU A 189 2.10 -10.84 10.92
CA LEU A 189 3.01 -10.58 12.04
C LEU A 189 4.14 -9.60 11.65
N LEU A 190 4.72 -9.76 10.46
CA LEU A 190 5.76 -8.86 9.96
C LEU A 190 5.22 -7.47 9.67
N LEU A 191 4.04 -7.37 9.04
CA LEU A 191 3.39 -6.10 8.73
C LEU A 191 2.95 -5.39 10.02
N ALA A 192 2.54 -6.13 11.05
CA ALA A 192 2.23 -5.55 12.36
C ALA A 192 3.46 -4.90 12.97
N ALA A 193 4.63 -5.55 12.90
CA ALA A 193 5.89 -4.96 13.34
C ALA A 193 6.23 -3.69 12.54
N VAL A 194 6.05 -3.70 11.22
CA VAL A 194 6.24 -2.51 10.37
C VAL A 194 5.26 -1.39 10.73
N GLY A 195 4.00 -1.71 11.03
CA GLY A 195 3.00 -0.73 11.46
C GLY A 195 3.36 -0.07 12.80
N VAL A 196 3.86 -0.86 13.76
CA VAL A 196 4.40 -0.33 15.02
C VAL A 196 5.60 0.56 14.77
N GLU A 197 6.53 0.15 13.89
CA GLU A 197 7.71 0.96 13.54
C GLU A 197 7.32 2.32 12.93
N LEU A 198 6.35 2.33 12.01
CA LEU A 198 5.83 3.55 11.40
C LEU A 198 5.17 4.46 12.44
N PHE A 199 4.40 3.87 13.37
CA PHE A 199 3.79 4.61 14.47
C PHE A 199 4.85 5.23 15.39
N LEU A 200 5.87 4.47 15.81
CA LEU A 200 6.95 4.96 16.67
C LEU A 200 7.77 6.04 15.96
N THR A 201 8.04 5.88 14.67
CA THR A 201 8.76 6.87 13.86
C THR A 201 7.98 8.18 13.76
N GLY A 202 6.67 8.11 13.50
CA GLY A 202 5.81 9.29 13.48
C GLY A 202 5.73 9.97 14.86
N LEU A 203 5.69 9.18 15.93
CA LEU A 203 5.65 9.69 17.31
C LEU A 203 6.95 10.40 17.69
N ASP A 204 8.09 9.81 17.39
CA ASP A 204 9.41 10.39 17.63
C ASP A 204 9.58 11.74 16.89
N ARG A 205 9.14 11.80 15.63
CA ARG A 205 9.13 13.04 14.84
C ARG A 205 8.20 14.10 15.41
N ALA A 206 7.02 13.71 15.88
CA ALA A 206 6.08 14.62 16.51
C ALA A 206 6.65 15.23 17.80
N ILE A 207 7.29 14.41 18.65
CA ILE A 207 7.92 14.86 19.90
C ILE A 207 9.12 15.76 19.60
N SER A 208 9.99 15.34 18.68
CA SER A 208 11.17 16.13 18.26
C SER A 208 10.77 17.47 17.60
N GLY A 209 9.64 17.49 16.90
CA GLY A 209 9.05 18.71 16.36
C GLY A 209 8.58 19.66 17.46
N TRP A 210 7.98 19.13 18.53
CA TRP A 210 7.55 19.91 19.69
C TRP A 210 8.73 20.54 20.44
N ASP A 211 9.80 19.79 20.69
CA ASP A 211 10.97 20.27 21.44
C ASP A 211 11.65 21.47 20.74
N ARG A 212 11.65 21.47 19.39
CA ARG A 212 12.13 22.61 18.58
C ARG A 212 11.29 23.88 18.72
N LEU A 213 9.99 23.75 18.98
CA LEU A 213 9.09 24.90 19.17
C LEU A 213 9.18 25.46 20.60
N SER A 214 9.57 24.66 21.59
CA SER A 214 9.78 25.14 22.97
C SER A 214 11.11 25.85 23.22
N GLN A 215 12.04 25.84 22.26
CA GLN A 215 13.32 26.56 22.35
C GLN A 215 13.34 27.91 21.62
N HIS A 216 12.19 28.35 21.09
CA HIS A 216 11.98 29.67 20.47
C HIS A 216 10.83 30.41 21.16
#